data_AF-A0A1I6YI92-F1
#
_entry.id   AF-A0A1I6YI92-F1
#
_cell.length_a   1.000
_cell.length_b   1.000
_cell.length_c   1.000
_cell.angle_alpha   90.00
_cell.angle_beta   90.00
_cell.angle_gamma   90.00
#
_symmetry.space_group_name_H-M   'P 1'
#
loop_
_entity.id
_entity.type
_entity.pdbx_description
1 polymer ?
#
loop_
_entity_poly.entity_id
_entity_poly.type
_entity_poly.pdbx_seq_one_letter_code
_entity_poly.pdbx_strand_id
1 'polypeptide(L)'
;MGAFLASVERTVLKPGNDPAGSIRSAVGVCIEFHKPAPIAASVSVQPDCRSTEGCLFCDQYRVHADAADIRKLLSCRHCVRLVSGRADSIEQYDTSFGAVLRRVDFLLFELRKRDAALVDHIEQDVDVAGNLDAFWSARLDQLFELGVA
;
A
#
# COMPACT_ATOMS: atom_id res chain seq x y z
N MET A 1 10.67 12.15 -19.04
CA MET A 1 10.92 12.10 -17.58
C MET A 1 9.93 12.93 -16.76
N GLY A 2 9.37 14.04 -17.27
CA GLY A 2 8.46 14.90 -16.48
C GLY A 2 7.10 14.30 -16.09
N ALA A 3 6.45 13.49 -16.94
CA ALA A 3 5.14 12.91 -16.64
C ALA A 3 5.15 11.89 -15.48
N PHE A 4 6.28 11.18 -15.30
CA PHE A 4 6.44 10.21 -14.21
C PHE A 4 6.55 10.90 -12.85
N LEU A 5 7.38 11.94 -12.76
CA LEU A 5 7.54 12.73 -11.53
C LEU A 5 6.23 13.43 -11.12
N ALA A 6 5.49 13.99 -12.08
CA ALA A 6 4.18 14.59 -11.83
C ALA A 6 3.16 13.57 -11.28
N SER A 7 3.23 12.30 -11.72
CA SER A 7 2.38 11.24 -11.18
C SER A 7 2.74 10.91 -9.72
N VAL A 8 4.03 10.87 -9.38
CA VAL A 8 4.52 10.62 -8.02
C VAL A 8 4.13 11.74 -7.06
N GLU A 9 4.32 12.99 -7.46
CA GLU A 9 3.96 14.16 -6.64
C GLU A 9 2.46 14.24 -6.37
N ARG A 10 1.65 13.80 -7.33
CA ARG A 10 0.20 13.70 -7.14
C ARG A 10 -0.17 12.56 -6.18
N THR A 11 0.53 11.44 -6.19
CA THR A 11 0.25 10.30 -5.29
C THR A 11 0.76 10.54 -3.86
N VAL A 12 1.96 11.10 -3.69
CA VAL A 12 2.59 11.23 -2.37
C VAL A 12 2.46 12.66 -1.84
N LEU A 13 1.54 12.83 -0.90
CA LEU A 13 1.14 14.09 -0.30
C LEU A 13 2.01 14.46 0.91
N LYS A 14 2.05 15.76 1.23
CA LYS A 14 2.64 16.27 2.48
C LYS A 14 1.76 15.90 3.68
N PRO A 15 2.33 15.69 4.87
CA PRO A 15 1.55 15.40 6.08
C PRO A 15 0.45 16.42 6.34
N GLY A 16 -0.72 15.95 6.77
CA GLY A 16 -1.82 16.80 7.25
C GLY A 16 -2.58 17.57 6.17
N ASN A 17 -2.35 17.30 4.88
CA ASN A 17 -3.08 17.93 3.78
C ASN A 17 -4.04 16.93 3.11
N ASP A 18 -5.01 16.44 3.89
CA ASP A 18 -6.06 15.56 3.38
C ASP A 18 -6.90 16.33 2.35
N PRO A 19 -7.04 15.84 1.10
CA PRO A 19 -7.94 16.43 0.13
C PRO A 19 -9.37 16.42 0.67
N ALA A 20 -10.14 17.49 0.41
CA ALA A 20 -11.51 17.61 0.88
C ALA A 20 -12.37 16.43 0.39
N GLY A 21 -13.10 15.78 1.32
CA GLY A 21 -13.93 14.62 1.02
C GLY A 21 -13.17 13.29 0.89
N SER A 22 -11.86 13.27 1.19
CA SER A 22 -11.09 12.04 1.20
C SER A 22 -11.44 11.12 2.37
N ILE A 23 -11.27 9.81 2.15
CA ILE A 23 -11.47 8.77 3.15
C ILE A 23 -10.17 7.98 3.38
N ARG A 24 -9.99 7.46 4.59
CA ARG A 24 -8.86 6.59 4.92
C ARG A 24 -9.09 5.20 4.30
N SER A 25 -8.05 4.63 3.70
CA SER A 25 -8.02 3.26 3.19
C SER A 25 -6.97 2.43 3.92
N ALA A 26 -6.96 1.13 3.69
CA ALA A 26 -6.02 0.17 4.28
C ALA A 26 -4.56 0.37 3.82
N VAL A 27 -4.32 1.13 2.77
CA VAL A 27 -2.97 1.39 2.21
C VAL A 27 -2.65 2.87 2.08
N GLY A 28 -3.52 3.77 2.58
CA GLY A 28 -3.34 5.22 2.50
C GLY A 28 -4.66 5.97 2.58
N VAL A 29 -4.93 6.80 1.56
CA VAL A 29 -6.10 7.67 1.44
C VAL A 29 -6.71 7.58 0.04
N CYS A 30 -8.04 7.69 -0.05
CA CYS A 30 -8.78 7.75 -1.31
C CYS A 30 -9.49 9.10 -1.41
N ILE A 31 -9.33 9.80 -2.54
CA ILE A 31 -9.94 11.12 -2.76
C ILE A 31 -11.33 11.04 -3.40
N GLU A 32 -11.68 9.92 -4.02
CA GLU A 32 -12.96 9.76 -4.71
C GLU A 32 -13.42 8.30 -4.69
N PHE A 33 -14.14 7.92 -3.62
CA PHE A 33 -14.63 6.57 -3.42
C PHE A 33 -15.70 6.18 -4.47
N HIS A 34 -15.78 4.89 -4.80
CA HIS A 34 -16.65 4.32 -5.85
C HIS A 34 -16.39 4.78 -7.29
N LYS A 35 -15.26 5.46 -7.54
CA LYS A 35 -14.82 5.82 -8.90
C LYS A 35 -13.41 5.30 -9.18
N PRO A 36 -13.20 3.97 -9.19
CA PRO A 36 -11.89 3.40 -9.49
C PRO A 36 -11.47 3.78 -10.91
N ALA A 37 -10.24 4.26 -11.05
CA ALA A 37 -9.63 4.57 -12.33
C ALA A 37 -8.19 4.06 -12.32
N PRO A 38 -7.70 3.39 -13.37
CA PRO A 38 -6.33 2.88 -13.40
C PRO A 38 -5.32 4.02 -13.53
N ILE A 39 -4.19 3.91 -12.81
CA ILE A 39 -3.09 4.90 -12.87
C ILE A 39 -2.40 4.98 -14.24
N ALA A 40 -2.61 3.98 -15.09
CA ALA A 40 -2.02 3.88 -16.42
C ALA A 40 -2.91 3.02 -17.34
N ALA A 41 -2.69 3.09 -18.66
CA ALA A 41 -3.45 2.32 -19.64
C ALA A 41 -3.36 0.78 -19.43
N SER A 42 -2.26 0.32 -18.84
CA SER A 42 -2.07 -1.07 -18.42
C SER A 42 -1.59 -1.08 -16.98
N VAL A 43 -2.26 -1.88 -16.14
CA VAL A 43 -1.94 -2.07 -14.72
C VAL A 43 -1.91 -3.56 -14.41
N SER A 44 -0.99 -3.97 -13.53
CA SER A 44 -0.85 -5.37 -13.13
C SER A 44 -2.04 -5.86 -12.29
N VAL A 45 -2.65 -4.96 -11.52
CA VAL A 45 -3.85 -5.24 -10.72
C VAL A 45 -4.90 -4.19 -11.06
N GLN A 46 -6.10 -4.65 -11.42
CA GLN A 46 -7.20 -3.75 -11.74
C GLN A 46 -7.73 -3.08 -10.46
N PRO A 47 -7.92 -1.75 -10.45
CA PRO A 47 -8.52 -1.07 -9.32
C PRO A 47 -9.96 -1.50 -9.10
N ASP A 48 -10.26 -1.94 -7.87
CA ASP A 48 -11.62 -2.22 -7.40
C ASP A 48 -11.70 -1.70 -5.96
N CYS A 49 -12.70 -0.88 -5.65
CA CYS A 49 -12.89 -0.34 -4.29
C CYS A 49 -13.15 -1.42 -3.24
N ARG A 50 -13.45 -2.67 -3.65
CA ARG A 50 -13.59 -3.84 -2.77
C ARG A 50 -12.26 -4.56 -2.52
N SER A 51 -11.24 -4.31 -3.35
CA SER A 51 -9.90 -4.87 -3.20
C SER A 51 -8.98 -3.86 -2.52
N THR A 52 -8.33 -4.28 -1.44
CA THR A 52 -7.36 -3.44 -0.73
C THR A 52 -6.14 -3.14 -1.61
N GLU A 53 -5.65 -4.17 -2.30
CA GLU A 53 -4.44 -4.13 -3.12
C GLU A 53 -4.69 -3.34 -4.42
N GLY A 54 -5.91 -3.42 -4.97
CA GLY A 54 -6.33 -2.66 -6.14
C GLY A 54 -6.23 -1.14 -5.97
N CYS A 55 -6.38 -0.63 -4.73
CA CYS A 55 -6.19 0.79 -4.44
C CYS A 55 -4.79 1.30 -4.81
N LEU A 56 -3.73 0.49 -4.66
CA LEU A 56 -2.35 0.91 -4.97
C LEU A 56 -2.11 1.25 -6.45
N PHE A 57 -3.01 0.78 -7.32
CA PHE A 57 -3.00 0.97 -8.77
C PHE A 57 -4.11 1.92 -9.24
N CYS A 58 -4.80 2.58 -8.29
CA CYS A 58 -5.91 3.50 -8.56
C CYS A 58 -5.44 4.96 -8.65
N ASP A 59 -5.99 5.72 -9.59
CA ASP A 59 -5.67 7.12 -9.84
C ASP A 59 -6.17 8.03 -8.70
N GLN A 60 -7.15 7.55 -7.94
CA GLN A 60 -7.72 8.20 -6.76
C GLN A 60 -6.92 7.94 -5.49
N TYR A 61 -5.88 7.11 -5.55
CA TYR A 61 -5.08 6.76 -4.37
C TYR A 61 -4.05 7.83 -4.04
N ARG A 62 -3.96 8.14 -2.76
CA ARG A 62 -2.99 9.05 -2.17
C ARG A 62 -2.35 8.41 -0.95
N VAL A 63 -1.13 8.85 -0.65
CA VAL A 63 -0.39 8.44 0.55
C VAL A 63 0.30 9.65 1.13
N HIS A 64 0.23 9.81 2.45
CA HIS A 64 0.93 10.87 3.14
C HIS A 64 2.31 10.43 3.60
N ALA A 65 3.26 11.36 3.63
CA ALA A 65 4.55 11.18 4.28
C ALA A 65 4.46 11.25 5.81
N ASP A 66 3.47 10.57 6.40
CA ASP A 66 3.20 10.54 7.83
C ASP A 66 3.27 9.12 8.40
N ALA A 67 3.30 9.03 9.73
CA ALA A 67 3.47 7.76 10.41
C ALA A 67 2.32 6.76 10.15
N ALA A 68 1.09 7.26 9.96
CA ALA A 68 -0.08 6.42 9.80
C ALA A 68 -0.07 5.72 8.44
N ASP A 69 0.14 6.47 7.36
CA ASP A 69 0.15 5.92 6.01
C ASP A 69 1.41 5.10 5.72
N ILE A 70 2.57 5.47 6.29
CA ILE A 70 3.79 4.64 6.25
C ILE A 70 3.54 3.28 6.93
N ARG A 71 2.94 3.27 8.13
CA ARG A 71 2.64 2.02 8.85
C ARG A 71 1.70 1.12 8.07
N LYS A 72 0.66 1.67 7.44
CA LYS A 72 -0.26 0.91 6.58
C LYS A 72 0.46 0.23 5.42
N LEU A 73 1.34 0.95 4.73
CA LEU A 73 2.12 0.39 3.62
C LEU A 73 3.06 -0.72 4.08
N LEU A 74 3.79 -0.51 5.17
CA LEU A 74 4.69 -1.52 5.73
C LEU A 74 3.91 -2.75 6.22
N SER A 75 2.75 -2.55 6.86
CA SER A 75 1.88 -3.65 7.31
C SER A 75 1.34 -4.45 6.13
N CYS A 76 0.91 -3.76 5.05
CA CYS A 76 0.52 -4.40 3.79
C CYS A 76 1.66 -5.26 3.24
N ARG A 77 2.88 -4.70 3.15
CA ARG A 77 4.06 -5.42 2.67
C ARG A 77 4.36 -6.65 3.52
N HIS A 78 4.30 -6.52 4.84
CA HIS A 78 4.52 -7.59 5.80
C HIS A 78 3.53 -8.74 5.58
N CYS A 79 2.22 -8.44 5.59
CA CYS A 79 1.17 -9.43 5.39
C CYS A 79 1.26 -10.09 4.01
N VAL A 80 1.51 -9.31 2.94
CA VAL A 80 1.69 -9.86 1.60
C VAL A 80 2.89 -10.81 1.55
N ARG A 81 4.02 -10.47 2.17
CA ARG A 81 5.20 -11.36 2.24
C ARG A 81 4.86 -12.67 2.95
N LEU A 82 4.19 -12.61 4.10
CA LEU A 82 3.77 -13.80 4.86
C LEU A 82 2.89 -14.74 4.02
N VAL A 83 1.82 -14.21 3.42
CA VAL A 83 0.86 -15.01 2.66
C VAL A 83 1.45 -15.49 1.32
N SER A 84 2.32 -14.69 0.71
CA SER A 84 2.93 -15.02 -0.58
C SER A 84 3.84 -16.26 -0.55
N GLY A 85 4.35 -16.64 0.63
CA GLY A 85 5.10 -17.89 0.82
C GLY A 85 4.28 -19.16 0.58
N ARG A 86 2.95 -19.03 0.43
CA ARG A 86 2.01 -20.12 0.15
C ARG A 86 1.44 -20.09 -1.26
N ALA A 87 1.95 -19.23 -2.15
CA ALA A 87 1.47 -19.18 -3.52
C ALA A 87 1.71 -20.54 -4.22
N ASP A 88 0.66 -21.09 -4.84
CA ASP A 88 0.69 -22.40 -5.51
C ASP A 88 1.63 -22.43 -6.73
N SER A 89 1.98 -21.26 -7.28
CA SER A 89 2.92 -21.13 -8.40
C SER A 89 3.66 -19.78 -8.40
N ILE A 90 4.84 -19.77 -9.02
CA ILE A 90 5.66 -18.57 -9.23
C ILE A 90 4.91 -17.55 -10.12
N GLU A 91 4.14 -17.99 -11.11
CA GLU A 91 3.37 -17.09 -11.98
C GLU A 91 2.23 -16.38 -11.24
N GLN A 92 1.51 -17.08 -10.35
CA GLN A 92 0.48 -16.48 -9.51
C GLN A 92 1.08 -15.52 -8.47
N TYR A 93 2.27 -15.85 -7.96
CA TYR A 93 3.06 -14.95 -7.12
C TYR A 93 3.41 -13.65 -7.85
N ASP A 94 4.01 -13.73 -9.04
CA ASP A 94 4.57 -12.57 -9.73
C ASP A 94 3.52 -11.62 -10.31
N THR A 95 2.37 -12.16 -10.74
CA THR A 95 1.27 -11.40 -11.34
C THR A 95 0.47 -10.60 -10.32
N SER A 96 0.38 -11.07 -9.07
CA SER A 96 -0.43 -10.43 -8.02
C SER A 96 0.44 -9.87 -6.89
N PHE A 97 1.00 -10.74 -6.04
CA PHE A 97 1.80 -10.36 -4.88
C PHE A 97 3.06 -9.59 -5.27
N GLY A 98 3.80 -10.05 -6.28
CA GLY A 98 5.00 -9.38 -6.77
C GLY A 98 4.73 -7.96 -7.27
N ALA A 99 3.60 -7.76 -7.97
CA ALA A 99 3.19 -6.42 -8.42
C ALA A 99 2.88 -5.49 -7.24
N VAL A 100 2.14 -5.98 -6.24
CA VAL A 100 1.80 -5.24 -5.02
C VAL A 100 3.07 -4.87 -4.25
N LEU A 101 3.98 -5.83 -4.01
CA LEU A 101 5.24 -5.60 -3.29
C LEU A 101 6.09 -4.54 -4.00
N ARG A 102 6.30 -4.66 -5.31
CA ARG A 102 7.05 -3.65 -6.10
C ARG A 102 6.41 -2.27 -5.99
N ARG A 103 5.07 -2.18 -6.01
CA ARG A 103 4.36 -0.91 -5.90
C ARG A 103 4.52 -0.29 -4.50
N VAL A 104 4.39 -1.10 -3.45
CA VAL A 104 4.58 -0.64 -2.07
C VAL A 104 6.03 -0.19 -1.83
N ASP A 105 7.01 -0.97 -2.27
CA ASP A 105 8.43 -0.61 -2.12
C ASP A 105 8.78 0.67 -2.88
N PHE A 106 8.19 0.90 -4.06
CA PHE A 106 8.31 2.16 -4.78
C PHE A 106 7.76 3.35 -3.96
N LEU A 107 6.56 3.21 -3.38
CA LEU A 107 5.97 4.28 -2.55
C LEU A 107 6.83 4.54 -1.31
N LEU A 108 7.29 3.50 -0.63
CA LEU A 108 8.19 3.61 0.52
C LEU A 108 9.52 4.28 0.15
N PHE A 109 10.08 3.99 -1.02
CA PHE A 109 11.27 4.69 -1.52
C PHE A 109 11.03 6.19 -1.69
N GLU A 110 9.90 6.59 -2.27
CA GLU A 110 9.54 8.01 -2.40
C GLU A 110 9.24 8.68 -1.04
N LEU A 111 8.74 7.93 -0.05
CA LEU A 111 8.53 8.40 1.32
C LEU A 111 9.87 8.57 2.05
N ARG A 112 10.82 7.65 1.89
CA ARG A 112 12.18 7.76 2.47
C ARG A 112 12.94 8.98 1.99
N LYS A 113 12.73 9.40 0.73
CA LYS A 113 13.32 10.64 0.21
C LYS A 113 12.86 11.89 0.98
N ARG A 114 11.69 11.83 1.63
CA ARG A 114 11.12 12.93 2.42
C ARG A 114 11.52 12.83 3.89
N ASP A 115 11.44 11.64 4.46
CA ASP A 115 11.83 11.36 5.85
C ASP A 115 12.26 9.89 6.01
N ALA A 116 13.56 9.64 5.85
CA ALA A 116 14.12 8.29 5.98
C ALA A 116 14.05 7.78 7.43
N ALA A 117 14.32 8.65 8.41
CA ALA A 117 14.34 8.27 9.82
C ALA A 117 12.96 7.79 10.29
N LEU A 118 11.89 8.46 9.86
CA LEU A 118 10.52 8.04 10.17
C LEU A 118 10.18 6.69 9.53
N VAL A 119 10.49 6.50 8.25
CA VAL A 119 10.21 5.24 7.55
C VAL A 119 10.96 4.09 8.19
N ASP A 120 12.26 4.25 8.44
CA ASP A 120 13.10 3.18 8.99
C ASP A 120 12.69 2.84 10.44
N HIS A 121 12.29 3.83 11.24
CA HIS A 121 11.75 3.59 12.58
C HIS A 121 10.47 2.76 12.55
N ILE A 122 9.52 3.10 11.67
CA ILE A 122 8.25 2.37 11.55
C ILE A 122 8.48 1.01 10.91
N GLU A 123 9.41 0.89 9.96
CA GLU A 123 9.79 -0.39 9.35
C GLU A 123 10.31 -1.36 10.40
N GLN A 124 11.19 -0.91 11.30
CA GLN A 124 11.64 -1.72 12.42
C GLN A 124 10.48 -2.14 13.33
N ASP A 125 9.58 -1.21 13.66
CA ASP A 125 8.42 -1.48 14.53
C ASP A 125 7.42 -2.47 13.91
N VAL A 126 7.21 -2.39 12.59
CA VAL A 126 6.31 -3.29 11.86
C VAL A 126 6.98 -4.65 11.59
N ASP A 127 8.15 -4.66 10.96
CA ASP A 127 8.75 -5.91 10.45
C ASP A 127 9.46 -6.72 11.55
N VAL A 128 9.91 -6.08 12.64
CA VAL A 128 10.61 -6.77 13.75
C VAL A 128 9.73 -6.93 14.97
N ALA A 129 9.02 -5.87 15.39
CA ALA A 129 8.15 -5.96 16.56
C ALA A 129 6.74 -6.48 16.25
N GLY A 130 6.36 -6.58 14.97
CA GLY A 130 5.05 -7.09 14.56
C GLY A 130 3.90 -6.11 14.79
N ASN A 131 4.19 -4.83 15.03
CA ASN A 131 3.18 -3.82 15.35
C ASN A 131 2.49 -3.32 14.07
N LEU A 132 1.62 -4.15 13.50
CA LEU A 132 0.85 -3.82 12.30
C LEU A 132 -0.16 -2.69 12.56
N ASP A 133 -0.57 -2.00 11.50
CA ASP A 133 -1.77 -1.17 11.53
C ASP A 133 -3.01 -2.01 11.88
N ALA A 134 -3.97 -1.40 12.57
CA ALA A 134 -5.16 -2.10 13.09
C ALA A 134 -5.92 -2.88 12.00
N PHE A 135 -6.03 -2.34 10.79
CA PHE A 135 -6.68 -3.06 9.69
C PHE A 135 -5.92 -4.34 9.32
N TRP A 136 -4.59 -4.27 9.22
CA TRP A 136 -3.75 -5.38 8.80
C TRP A 136 -3.55 -6.42 9.88
N SER A 137 -3.50 -6.02 11.15
CA SER A 137 -3.54 -6.94 12.29
C SER A 137 -4.81 -7.77 12.24
N ALA A 138 -5.98 -7.13 12.17
CA ALA A 138 -7.26 -7.83 12.13
C ALA A 138 -7.39 -8.74 10.89
N ARG A 139 -6.91 -8.28 9.74
CA ARG A 139 -6.91 -9.11 8.52
C ARG A 139 -5.98 -10.31 8.63
N LEU A 140 -4.81 -10.15 9.24
CA LEU A 140 -3.87 -11.26 9.44
C LEU A 140 -4.43 -12.29 10.43
N ASP A 141 -5.03 -11.84 11.53
CA ASP A 141 -5.70 -12.71 12.50
C ASP A 141 -6.80 -13.54 11.85
N GLN A 142 -7.66 -12.92 11.02
CA GLN A 142 -8.68 -13.64 10.25
C GLN A 142 -8.08 -14.70 9.32
N LEU A 143 -6.97 -14.41 8.66
CA LEU A 143 -6.30 -15.38 7.79
C LEU A 143 -5.72 -16.55 8.60
N PHE A 144 -5.24 -16.32 9.83
CA PHE A 144 -4.79 -17.38 10.73
C PHE A 144 -5.95 -18.24 11.23
N GLU A 145 -7.06 -17.63 11.64
CA GLU A 145 -8.27 -18.34 12.08
C GLU A 145 -8.83 -19.25 10.97
N LEU A 146 -8.76 -18.80 9.72
CA LEU A 146 -9.17 -19.57 8.55
C LEU A 146 -8.12 -20.62 8.11
N GLY A 147 -6.94 -20.66 8.75
CA GLY A 147 -5.85 -21.59 8.42
C GLY A 147 -5.13 -21.29 7.10
N VAL A 148 -5.28 -20.08 6.57
CA VAL A 148 -4.74 -19.68 5.26
C VAL A 148 -3.52 -18.75 5.35
N ALA A 149 -3.24 -18.15 6.51
CA ALA A 149 -1.96 -17.46 6.82
C ALA A 149 -0.90 -18.40 7.39
#